data_AF-A0A413SJZ6-F1
#
_entry.id   AF-A0A413SJZ6-F1
#
_cell.length_a   1.000
_cell.length_b   1.000
_cell.length_c   1.000
_cell.angle_alpha   90.00
_cell.angle_beta   90.00
_cell.angle_gamma   90.00
#
_symmetry.space_group_name_H-M   'P 1'
#
loop_
_entity.id
_entity.type
_entity.pdbx_description
1 polymer ?
#
loop_
_entity_poly.entity_id
_entity_poly.type
_entity_poly.pdbx_seq_one_letter_code
_entity_poly.pdbx_strand_id
1 'polypeptide(L)'
;MKCKMTERSKQIFGNDIAPGAYKKAVRSKQKFIRKFGDDSTKNYPTSIKANPYIGPELGVSDIRVGEEGATDFHTEKGIIVGNIRMGFGHYRISMAIASAAHALGYEPYWMDLNSYGQTTCTKVIGAQNDLYSMGSRLSQKSRLFNRLVWEPMNYEGFRKLTYNAADQKNAELMAPVYANIPKDIPVVATHVWPAQAALHAGMKYVVNAIPDNWQMALHLAEGSIHTVQTHYAYQGYRILNGMQGNDVLNPMPEDALFYTGHYIDHELVSNIETDCAARKQRKEEGKPMRFLLTIGGAGAQKEIFAEIIRFLLPQIKEKKAALYVNVGDYRNVWKELLKEIPEMGHYAKEHFNDWEDTKKFAEDALNKDVIGIHGFWHENIFEAVYCTNLLMRSCDVLVTKPSELSFYPVPKLFIRRVGGHEQWGAIHSAEIGDGTLECRDIPHTLQMMKLFLEEKTLLCDMCDNIVKNKEAGIYDGAYKVVELAFSMKQKKF
;
A
#
# COMPACT_ATOMS: atom_id res chain seq x y z
N MET A 1 -27.30 -25.28 7.51
CA MET A 1 -26.43 -26.28 6.84
C MET A 1 -24.98 -25.87 7.13
N LYS A 2 -24.23 -26.59 7.97
CA LYS A 2 -22.83 -26.22 8.29
C LYS A 2 -22.00 -26.40 7.02
N CYS A 3 -21.62 -25.31 6.36
CA CYS A 3 -20.65 -25.36 5.27
C CYS A 3 -19.39 -26.04 5.82
N LYS A 4 -18.99 -27.17 5.23
CA LYS A 4 -17.79 -27.90 5.65
C LYS A 4 -16.61 -26.97 5.34
N MET A 5 -16.06 -26.30 6.35
CA MET A 5 -14.93 -25.40 6.16
C MET A 5 -13.79 -26.15 5.46
N THR A 6 -13.39 -25.67 4.29
CA THR A 6 -12.22 -26.18 3.57
C THR A 6 -10.99 -25.92 4.43
N GLU A 7 -10.22 -26.96 4.73
CA GLU A 7 -9.02 -26.85 5.57
C GLU A 7 -7.84 -26.36 4.73
N ARG A 8 -7.77 -25.04 4.54
CA ARG A 8 -6.81 -24.37 3.65
C ARG A 8 -5.38 -24.34 4.18
N SER A 9 -5.18 -24.59 5.48
CA SER A 9 -3.83 -24.58 6.08
C SER A 9 -3.06 -25.90 5.89
N LYS A 10 -3.68 -26.93 5.32
CA LYS A 10 -3.04 -28.23 5.03
C LYS A 10 -2.48 -28.34 3.62
N GLN A 11 -3.01 -27.58 2.67
CA GLN A 11 -2.59 -27.62 1.28
C GLN A 11 -2.78 -26.24 0.65
N ILE A 12 -1.76 -25.75 -0.05
CA ILE A 12 -1.76 -24.44 -0.71
C ILE A 12 -1.40 -24.66 -2.19
N PHE A 13 -2.33 -24.34 -3.10
CA PHE A 13 -2.24 -24.55 -4.54
C PHE A 13 -1.79 -25.97 -4.93
N GLY A 14 -2.34 -26.99 -4.28
CA GLY A 14 -1.97 -28.39 -4.51
C GLY A 14 -0.65 -28.83 -3.87
N ASN A 15 -0.04 -28.01 -3.01
CA ASN A 15 1.19 -28.35 -2.28
C ASN A 15 0.88 -28.68 -0.83
N ASP A 16 1.23 -29.88 -0.39
CA ASP A 16 0.94 -30.35 0.98
C ASP A 16 1.84 -29.68 2.02
N ILE A 17 1.22 -29.21 3.10
CA ILE A 17 1.92 -28.67 4.26
C ILE A 17 2.29 -29.80 5.20
N ALA A 18 3.59 -29.90 5.52
CA ALA A 18 4.10 -30.92 6.42
C ALA A 18 3.28 -31.00 7.73
N PRO A 19 2.93 -32.20 8.23
CA PRO A 19 2.07 -32.35 9.40
C PRO A 19 2.57 -31.60 10.65
N GLY A 20 3.89 -31.49 10.82
CA GLY A 20 4.50 -30.71 11.90
C GLY A 20 4.25 -29.21 11.78
N ALA A 21 4.30 -28.65 10.56
CA ALA A 21 3.99 -27.25 10.31
C ALA A 21 2.49 -26.97 10.50
N TYR A 22 1.61 -27.85 10.00
CA TYR A 22 0.17 -27.75 10.26
C TYR A 22 -0.16 -27.78 11.77
N LYS A 23 0.46 -28.69 12.54
CA LYS A 23 0.30 -28.71 14.01
C LYS A 23 0.76 -27.41 14.66
N LYS A 24 1.82 -26.76 14.16
CA LYS A 24 2.26 -25.43 14.63
C LYS A 24 1.24 -24.35 14.29
N ALA A 25 0.67 -24.36 13.09
CA ALA A 25 -0.40 -23.45 12.68
C ALA A 25 -1.62 -23.56 13.63
N VAL A 26 -2.08 -24.77 13.92
CA VAL A 26 -3.18 -25.00 14.89
C VAL A 26 -2.84 -24.48 16.28
N ARG A 27 -1.61 -24.72 16.76
CA ARG A 27 -1.15 -24.19 18.06
C ARG A 27 -1.10 -22.66 18.07
N SER A 28 -0.75 -22.04 16.93
CA SER A 28 -0.76 -20.58 16.76
C SER A 28 -2.17 -20.01 16.95
N LYS A 29 -3.16 -20.58 16.25
CA LYS A 29 -4.58 -20.20 16.43
C LYS A 29 -5.03 -20.33 17.89
N GLN A 30 -4.70 -21.45 18.53
CA GLN A 30 -5.03 -21.68 19.95
C GLN A 30 -4.34 -20.70 20.91
N LYS A 31 -3.14 -20.21 20.57
CA LYS A 31 -2.48 -19.14 21.32
C LYS A 31 -3.26 -17.83 21.21
N PHE A 32 -3.73 -17.48 20.01
CA PHE A 32 -4.54 -16.27 19.83
C PHE A 32 -5.91 -16.36 20.49
N ILE A 33 -6.58 -17.52 20.42
CA ILE A 33 -7.83 -17.77 21.17
C ILE A 33 -7.62 -17.54 22.67
N ARG A 34 -6.57 -18.12 23.25
CA ARG A 34 -6.28 -17.92 24.68
C ARG A 34 -5.98 -16.47 25.05
N LYS A 35 -5.39 -15.70 24.12
CA LYS A 35 -5.00 -14.31 24.37
C LYS A 35 -6.15 -13.31 24.15
N PHE A 36 -6.99 -13.53 23.15
CA PHE A 36 -7.96 -12.53 22.68
C PHE A 36 -9.41 -12.99 22.70
N GLY A 37 -9.67 -14.27 22.92
CA GLY A 37 -11.00 -14.89 22.85
C GLY A 37 -11.26 -15.58 21.51
N ASP A 38 -12.36 -16.33 21.45
CA ASP A 38 -12.86 -16.99 20.23
C ASP A 38 -14.23 -16.39 19.87
N ASP A 39 -14.29 -15.77 18.70
CA ASP A 39 -15.51 -15.13 18.18
C ASP A 39 -16.21 -16.01 17.13
N SER A 40 -15.79 -17.26 16.94
CA SER A 40 -16.33 -18.14 15.88
C SER A 40 -17.84 -18.37 15.93
N THR A 41 -18.48 -18.17 17.09
CA THR A 41 -19.94 -18.26 17.26
C THR A 41 -20.62 -16.91 17.47
N LYS A 42 -19.86 -15.79 17.48
CA LYS A 42 -20.44 -14.46 17.67
C LYS A 42 -21.09 -13.99 16.39
N ASN A 43 -22.25 -13.34 16.56
CA ASN A 43 -22.95 -12.66 15.48
C ASN A 43 -22.88 -11.15 15.72
N TYR A 44 -22.10 -10.44 14.91
CA TYR A 44 -21.95 -8.99 15.02
C TYR A 44 -22.94 -8.29 14.09
N PRO A 45 -23.83 -7.41 14.57
CA PRO A 45 -24.64 -6.61 13.66
C PRO A 45 -23.72 -5.82 12.72
N THR A 46 -24.20 -5.57 11.51
CA THR A 46 -23.46 -4.81 10.51
C THR A 46 -24.30 -3.61 10.10
N SER A 47 -23.66 -2.49 9.79
CA SER A 47 -24.31 -1.34 9.17
C SER A 47 -23.38 -0.66 8.17
N ILE A 48 -23.96 0.13 7.26
CA ILE A 48 -23.24 0.93 6.27
C ILE A 48 -23.38 2.41 6.67
N LYS A 49 -22.27 3.14 6.69
CA LYS A 49 -22.24 4.59 6.97
C LYS A 49 -21.36 5.32 5.96
N ALA A 50 -21.70 6.55 5.63
CA ALA A 50 -20.82 7.39 4.82
C ALA A 50 -19.44 7.52 5.51
N ASN A 51 -18.36 7.33 4.76
CA ASN A 51 -17.02 7.58 5.27
C ASN A 51 -16.75 9.09 5.25
N PRO A 52 -16.49 9.74 6.40
CA PRO A 52 -16.39 11.20 6.44
C PRO A 52 -15.06 11.76 5.92
N TYR A 53 -14.05 10.91 5.70
CA TYR A 53 -12.68 11.34 5.39
C TYR A 53 -12.32 11.14 3.92
N ILE A 54 -12.61 9.96 3.37
CA ILE A 54 -12.32 9.62 1.97
C ILE A 54 -13.58 9.31 1.17
N GLY A 55 -14.75 9.30 1.82
CA GLY A 55 -16.02 9.09 1.14
C GLY A 55 -16.34 10.13 0.07
N PRO A 56 -16.18 11.45 0.34
CA PRO A 56 -16.47 12.48 -0.64
C PRO A 56 -15.62 12.38 -1.91
N GLU A 57 -14.33 12.06 -1.78
CA GLU A 57 -13.39 12.00 -2.89
C GLU A 57 -13.39 10.64 -3.60
N LEU A 58 -13.57 9.53 -2.87
CA LEU A 58 -13.44 8.17 -3.43
C LEU A 58 -14.77 7.42 -3.56
N GLY A 59 -15.91 8.04 -3.23
CA GLY A 59 -17.24 7.42 -3.29
C GLY A 59 -17.46 6.30 -2.27
N VAL A 60 -16.71 6.33 -1.16
CA VAL A 60 -16.61 5.22 -0.20
C VAL A 60 -17.63 5.32 0.93
N SER A 61 -18.22 4.18 1.30
CA SER A 61 -18.97 4.00 2.56
C SER A 61 -18.33 2.94 3.47
N ASP A 62 -18.30 3.17 4.77
CA ASP A 62 -17.76 2.25 5.77
C ASP A 62 -18.72 1.11 6.06
N ILE A 63 -18.20 -0.12 6.09
CA ILE A 63 -18.84 -1.25 6.77
C ILE A 63 -18.51 -1.17 8.25
N ARG A 64 -19.52 -0.95 9.09
CA ARG A 64 -19.43 -0.96 10.55
C ARG A 64 -19.85 -2.32 11.09
N VAL A 65 -18.92 -3.02 11.75
CA VAL A 65 -19.18 -4.30 12.41
C VAL A 65 -19.34 -4.09 13.91
N GLY A 66 -20.39 -4.66 14.49
CA GLY A 66 -20.79 -4.48 15.88
C GLY A 66 -21.68 -3.26 16.13
N GLU A 67 -22.12 -2.57 15.07
CA GLU A 67 -23.03 -1.43 15.15
C GLU A 67 -24.34 -1.74 14.41
N GLU A 68 -25.47 -1.56 15.09
CA GLU A 68 -26.80 -1.66 14.47
C GLU A 68 -27.05 -0.46 13.53
N GLY A 69 -27.76 -0.71 12.43
CA GLY A 69 -28.10 0.34 11.46
C GLY A 69 -28.55 -0.24 10.12
N ALA A 70 -28.64 0.62 9.11
CA ALA A 70 -29.03 0.24 7.75
C ALA A 70 -27.98 -0.70 7.12
N THR A 71 -28.47 -1.71 6.39
CA THR A 71 -27.65 -2.75 5.73
C THR A 71 -27.97 -2.83 4.24
N ASP A 72 -28.21 -1.68 3.63
CA ASP A 72 -28.63 -1.57 2.23
C ASP A 72 -27.45 -1.78 1.29
N PHE A 73 -26.88 -2.98 1.31
CA PHE A 73 -25.84 -3.39 0.38
C PHE A 73 -26.41 -3.45 -1.03
N HIS A 74 -25.78 -2.75 -1.97
CA HIS A 74 -26.08 -2.87 -3.38
C HIS A 74 -25.43 -4.14 -3.92
N THR A 75 -26.15 -5.25 -3.97
CA THR A 75 -25.59 -6.55 -4.39
C THR A 75 -25.08 -6.54 -5.83
N GLU A 76 -25.62 -5.69 -6.71
CA GLU A 76 -25.21 -5.59 -8.12
C GLU A 76 -24.02 -4.68 -8.39
N LYS A 77 -23.92 -3.55 -7.67
CA LYS A 77 -22.86 -2.55 -7.89
C LYS A 77 -21.84 -2.46 -6.76
N GLY A 78 -22.14 -3.04 -5.62
CA GLY A 78 -21.31 -3.02 -4.44
C GLY A 78 -20.03 -3.82 -4.64
N ILE A 79 -18.94 -3.29 -4.10
CA ILE A 79 -17.65 -3.98 -4.05
C ILE A 79 -17.00 -3.67 -2.70
N ILE A 80 -16.53 -4.70 -2.02
CA ILE A 80 -15.88 -4.54 -0.72
C ILE A 80 -14.38 -4.39 -0.93
N VAL A 81 -13.83 -3.29 -0.41
CA VAL A 81 -12.38 -3.06 -0.35
C VAL A 81 -11.89 -3.43 1.05
N GLY A 82 -11.44 -4.68 1.19
CA GLY A 82 -10.97 -5.26 2.45
C GLY A 82 -9.52 -4.90 2.73
N ASN A 83 -9.24 -4.29 3.89
CA ASN A 83 -7.91 -3.78 4.19
C ASN A 83 -7.54 -3.85 5.68
N ILE A 84 -6.29 -3.51 5.97
CA ILE A 84 -5.72 -3.44 7.32
C ILE A 84 -4.67 -2.33 7.39
N ARG A 85 -4.33 -1.92 8.62
CA ARG A 85 -3.16 -1.12 8.94
C ARG A 85 -1.95 -2.01 9.24
N MET A 86 -1.00 -2.05 8.30
CA MET A 86 0.40 -2.45 8.51
C MET A 86 1.32 -1.47 7.75
N GLY A 87 1.36 -0.23 8.23
CA GLY A 87 1.92 0.91 7.51
C GLY A 87 0.89 1.60 6.61
N PHE A 88 1.35 2.43 5.68
CA PHE A 88 0.50 3.23 4.79
C PHE A 88 0.16 2.52 3.47
N GLY A 89 0.92 1.49 3.09
CA GLY A 89 0.85 0.84 1.78
C GLY A 89 -0.50 0.20 1.47
N HIS A 90 -1.03 -0.62 2.38
CA HIS A 90 -2.30 -1.31 2.17
C HIS A 90 -3.47 -0.31 2.03
N TYR A 91 -3.52 0.74 2.86
CA TYR A 91 -4.54 1.78 2.71
C TYR A 91 -4.41 2.51 1.38
N ARG A 92 -3.19 2.81 0.93
CA ARG A 92 -2.95 3.46 -0.35
C ARG A 92 -3.47 2.63 -1.52
N ILE A 93 -3.14 1.34 -1.56
CA ILE A 93 -3.67 0.43 -2.60
C ILE A 93 -5.19 0.31 -2.49
N SER A 94 -5.75 0.31 -1.28
CA SER A 94 -7.19 0.27 -1.06
C SER A 94 -7.90 1.51 -1.60
N MET A 95 -7.30 2.69 -1.41
CA MET A 95 -7.79 3.94 -1.99
C MET A 95 -7.75 3.86 -3.52
N ALA A 96 -6.67 3.31 -4.11
CA ALA A 96 -6.59 3.12 -5.55
C ALA A 96 -7.69 2.20 -6.10
N ILE A 97 -7.97 1.08 -5.43
CA ILE A 97 -9.08 0.17 -5.80
C ILE A 97 -10.43 0.88 -5.66
N ALA A 98 -10.66 1.59 -4.55
CA ALA A 98 -11.91 2.31 -4.32
C ALA A 98 -12.15 3.41 -5.36
N SER A 99 -11.11 4.20 -5.65
CA SER A 99 -11.10 5.25 -6.67
C SER A 99 -11.44 4.68 -8.06
N ALA A 100 -10.77 3.59 -8.47
CA ALA A 100 -11.05 2.93 -9.75
C ALA A 100 -12.47 2.35 -9.81
N ALA A 101 -12.94 1.73 -8.72
CA ALA A 101 -14.30 1.20 -8.64
C ALA A 101 -15.34 2.31 -8.79
N HIS A 102 -15.15 3.43 -8.08
CA HIS A 102 -16.05 4.57 -8.15
C HIS A 102 -16.08 5.17 -9.56
N ALA A 103 -14.92 5.34 -10.20
CA ALA A 103 -14.80 5.83 -11.57
C ALA A 103 -15.50 4.91 -12.60
N LEU A 104 -15.53 3.59 -12.34
CA LEU A 104 -16.28 2.62 -13.14
C LEU A 104 -17.80 2.60 -12.84
N GLY A 105 -18.27 3.41 -11.89
CA GLY A 105 -19.69 3.49 -11.50
C GLY A 105 -20.14 2.41 -10.50
N TYR A 106 -19.20 1.76 -9.82
CA TYR A 106 -19.46 0.85 -8.72
C TYR A 106 -19.49 1.58 -7.37
N GLU A 107 -19.96 0.88 -6.34
CA GLU A 107 -20.11 1.41 -4.98
C GLU A 107 -19.12 0.74 -4.03
N PRO A 108 -17.97 1.38 -3.77
CA PRO A 108 -16.96 0.81 -2.89
C PRO A 108 -17.36 0.89 -1.41
N TYR A 109 -17.38 -0.26 -0.75
CA TYR A 109 -17.56 -0.42 0.67
C TYR A 109 -16.21 -0.67 1.37
N TRP A 110 -15.83 0.22 2.28
CA TRP A 110 -14.58 0.13 3.03
C TRP A 110 -14.71 -0.83 4.19
N MET A 111 -13.86 -1.86 4.18
CA MET A 111 -13.83 -2.86 5.23
C MET A 111 -12.44 -2.93 5.85
N ASP A 112 -12.19 -2.00 6.77
CA ASP A 112 -10.96 -1.94 7.55
C ASP A 112 -11.05 -2.84 8.78
N LEU A 113 -10.35 -3.96 8.76
CA LEU A 113 -10.39 -4.93 9.86
C LEU A 113 -9.72 -4.41 11.13
N ASN A 114 -9.01 -3.28 11.09
CA ASN A 114 -8.49 -2.61 12.27
C ASN A 114 -9.55 -1.76 13.00
N SER A 115 -10.71 -1.51 12.39
CA SER A 115 -11.73 -0.59 12.93
C SER A 115 -12.71 -1.25 13.91
N TYR A 116 -12.66 -2.57 14.11
CA TYR A 116 -13.65 -3.33 14.90
C TYR A 116 -13.09 -3.77 16.28
N GLY A 117 -12.66 -2.80 17.11
CA GLY A 117 -11.86 -3.03 18.32
C GLY A 117 -12.38 -4.08 19.32
N GLN A 118 -13.69 -4.33 19.35
CA GLN A 118 -14.32 -5.35 20.18
C GLN A 118 -14.03 -6.79 19.72
N THR A 119 -13.67 -6.99 18.45
CA THR A 119 -13.52 -8.30 17.80
C THR A 119 -12.15 -8.93 18.05
N THR A 120 -12.09 -10.26 18.09
CA THR A 120 -10.85 -11.03 18.06
C THR A 120 -10.05 -10.73 16.80
N CYS A 121 -10.73 -10.51 15.67
CA CYS A 121 -10.13 -10.10 14.40
C CYS A 121 -9.17 -8.90 14.59
N THR A 122 -9.71 -7.77 15.05
CA THR A 122 -8.94 -6.54 15.24
C THR A 122 -7.83 -6.71 16.28
N LYS A 123 -8.07 -7.45 17.36
CA LYS A 123 -7.06 -7.70 18.41
C LYS A 123 -5.88 -8.52 17.89
N VAL A 124 -6.13 -9.54 17.06
CA VAL A 124 -5.08 -10.35 16.43
C VAL A 124 -4.25 -9.49 15.47
N ILE A 125 -4.92 -8.71 14.61
CA ILE A 125 -4.25 -7.82 13.64
C ILE A 125 -3.41 -6.78 14.38
N GLY A 126 -3.98 -6.10 15.38
CA GLY A 126 -3.27 -5.09 16.17
C GLY A 126 -2.00 -5.64 16.83
N ALA A 127 -2.09 -6.82 17.45
CA ALA A 127 -0.94 -7.44 18.08
C ALA A 127 0.18 -7.84 17.11
N GLN A 128 -0.17 -8.22 15.88
CA GLN A 128 0.82 -8.52 14.84
C GLN A 128 1.46 -7.24 14.29
N ASN A 129 0.65 -6.19 14.06
CA ASN A 129 1.14 -4.88 13.64
C ASN A 129 2.10 -4.25 14.67
N ASP A 130 1.78 -4.36 15.97
CA ASP A 130 2.64 -3.86 17.05
C ASP A 130 4.00 -4.58 17.07
N LEU A 131 3.99 -5.90 16.87
CA LEU A 131 5.20 -6.72 16.81
C LEU A 131 6.07 -6.36 15.60
N TYR A 132 5.46 -6.23 14.43
CA TYR A 132 6.16 -5.81 13.21
C TYR A 132 6.77 -4.41 13.37
N SER A 133 5.97 -3.45 13.86
CA SER A 133 6.42 -2.07 14.10
C SER A 133 7.56 -2.00 15.11
N MET A 134 7.50 -2.79 16.17
CA MET A 134 8.60 -2.91 17.14
C MET A 134 9.86 -3.46 16.49
N GLY A 135 9.75 -4.55 15.71
CA GLY A 135 10.88 -5.15 15.01
C GLY A 135 11.53 -4.20 14.00
N SER A 136 10.72 -3.47 13.21
CA SER A 136 11.21 -2.48 12.25
C SER A 136 11.95 -1.34 12.92
N ARG A 137 11.48 -0.84 14.07
CA ARG A 137 12.19 0.20 14.82
C ARG A 137 13.51 -0.33 15.40
N LEU A 138 13.54 -1.58 15.84
CA LEU A 138 14.73 -2.20 16.40
C LEU A 138 15.81 -2.45 15.33
N SER A 139 15.40 -2.84 14.11
CA SER A 139 16.32 -3.07 12.99
C SER A 139 17.05 -1.80 12.56
N GLN A 140 16.40 -0.65 12.67
CA GLN A 140 17.03 0.65 12.38
C GLN A 140 18.06 1.04 13.45
N LYS A 141 17.83 0.68 14.71
CA LYS A 141 18.73 1.01 15.83
C LYS A 141 19.90 0.03 15.98
N SER A 142 19.78 -1.18 15.45
CA SER A 142 20.79 -2.23 15.62
C SER A 142 21.10 -2.95 14.30
N ARG A 143 22.29 -2.67 13.75
CA ARG A 143 22.81 -3.35 12.54
C ARG A 143 22.88 -4.87 12.72
N LEU A 144 23.19 -5.33 13.94
CA LEU A 144 23.28 -6.75 14.25
C LEU A 144 21.90 -7.42 14.25
N PHE A 145 20.91 -6.80 14.89
CA PHE A 145 19.53 -7.29 14.86
C PHE A 145 18.97 -7.28 13.42
N ASN A 146 19.26 -6.22 12.67
CA ASN A 146 18.85 -6.13 11.27
C ASN A 146 19.38 -7.32 10.46
N ARG A 147 20.70 -7.55 10.52
CA ARG A 147 21.38 -8.60 9.75
C ARG A 147 21.00 -10.02 10.19
N LEU A 148 20.83 -10.26 11.49
CA LEU A 148 20.65 -11.62 12.03
C LEU A 148 19.18 -12.03 12.20
N VAL A 149 18.25 -11.08 12.32
CA VAL A 149 16.84 -11.37 12.64
C VAL A 149 15.88 -10.73 11.64
N TRP A 150 15.96 -9.41 11.44
CA TRP A 150 14.97 -8.68 10.64
C TRP A 150 15.05 -9.02 9.14
N GLU A 151 16.23 -8.97 8.54
CA GLU A 151 16.43 -9.30 7.12
C GLU A 151 16.13 -10.78 6.83
N PRO A 152 16.65 -11.77 7.58
CA PRO A 152 16.31 -13.17 7.35
C PRO A 152 14.80 -13.45 7.47
N MET A 153 14.11 -12.81 8.43
CA MET A 153 12.66 -12.96 8.56
C MET A 153 11.92 -12.37 7.36
N ASN A 154 12.26 -11.15 6.95
CA ASN A 154 11.58 -10.45 5.85
C ASN A 154 11.85 -11.08 4.49
N TYR A 155 13.05 -11.63 4.27
CA TYR A 155 13.44 -12.16 2.97
C TYR A 155 13.11 -13.65 2.81
N GLU A 156 13.36 -14.46 3.84
CA GLU A 156 13.22 -15.92 3.80
C GLU A 156 12.12 -16.46 4.73
N GLY A 157 11.82 -15.78 5.84
CA GLY A 157 10.77 -16.20 6.78
C GLY A 157 9.38 -16.11 6.16
N PHE A 158 8.99 -14.92 5.72
CA PHE A 158 7.69 -14.64 5.07
C PHE A 158 7.53 -15.33 3.71
N ARG A 159 8.62 -15.81 3.12
CA ARG A 159 8.60 -16.53 1.84
C ARG A 159 8.02 -17.93 1.96
N LYS A 160 8.01 -18.54 3.15
CA LYS A 160 7.70 -19.98 3.31
C LYS A 160 6.21 -20.29 3.28
N LEU A 161 5.80 -21.33 2.55
CA LEU A 161 4.43 -21.87 2.60
C LEU A 161 4.01 -22.26 4.02
N THR A 162 4.95 -22.74 4.84
CA THR A 162 4.68 -23.08 6.24
C THR A 162 4.35 -21.86 7.11
N TYR A 163 4.84 -20.66 6.75
CA TYR A 163 4.44 -19.41 7.38
C TYR A 163 3.00 -19.08 6.97
N ASN A 164 2.70 -19.11 5.68
CA ASN A 164 1.34 -18.85 5.17
C ASN A 164 0.30 -19.80 5.78
N ALA A 165 0.63 -21.09 5.96
CA ALA A 165 -0.26 -22.04 6.62
C ALA A 165 -0.64 -21.61 8.05
N ALA A 166 0.27 -20.96 8.79
CA ALA A 166 -0.04 -20.41 10.10
C ALA A 166 -0.97 -19.19 10.00
N ASP A 167 -0.73 -18.30 9.05
CA ASP A 167 -1.57 -17.13 8.80
C ASP A 167 -2.98 -17.52 8.38
N GLN A 168 -3.11 -18.42 7.40
CA GLN A 168 -4.37 -19.00 6.97
C GLN A 168 -5.14 -19.58 8.16
N LYS A 169 -4.44 -20.30 9.06
CA LYS A 169 -5.08 -20.89 10.26
C LYS A 169 -5.55 -19.85 11.26
N ASN A 170 -4.81 -18.76 11.40
CA ASN A 170 -5.17 -17.65 12.28
C ASN A 170 -6.32 -16.82 11.68
N ALA A 171 -6.40 -16.67 10.36
CA ALA A 171 -7.44 -15.92 9.66
C ALA A 171 -8.85 -16.52 9.85
N GLU A 172 -8.97 -17.79 10.25
CA GLU A 172 -10.24 -18.37 10.72
C GLU A 172 -10.86 -17.57 11.89
N LEU A 173 -10.04 -16.90 12.72
CA LEU A 173 -10.51 -16.03 13.82
C LEU A 173 -11.01 -14.67 13.33
N MET A 174 -10.73 -14.32 12.08
CA MET A 174 -11.11 -13.06 11.46
C MET A 174 -12.43 -13.19 10.70
N ALA A 175 -12.80 -14.40 10.25
CA ALA A 175 -14.02 -14.67 9.49
C ALA A 175 -15.34 -14.10 10.09
N PRO A 176 -15.56 -14.04 11.42
CA PRO A 176 -16.84 -13.55 11.97
C PRO A 176 -17.23 -12.12 11.57
N VAL A 177 -16.28 -11.27 11.21
CA VAL A 177 -16.56 -9.87 10.78
C VAL A 177 -17.27 -9.80 9.43
N TYR A 178 -17.24 -10.88 8.65
CA TYR A 178 -17.96 -11.00 7.38
C TYR A 178 -19.31 -11.73 7.54
N ALA A 179 -19.70 -12.16 8.74
CA ALA A 179 -20.84 -13.06 8.95
C ALA A 179 -22.13 -12.54 8.30
N ASN A 180 -22.45 -11.25 8.50
CA ASN A 180 -23.66 -10.59 8.02
C ASN A 180 -23.47 -9.82 6.71
N ILE A 181 -22.38 -10.08 5.99
CA ILE A 181 -22.16 -9.51 4.66
C ILE A 181 -22.76 -10.44 3.59
N PRO A 182 -23.52 -9.94 2.60
CA PRO A 182 -24.01 -10.73 1.47
C PRO A 182 -22.85 -11.40 0.71
N LYS A 183 -22.91 -12.73 0.56
CA LYS A 183 -21.76 -13.55 0.10
C LYS A 183 -21.45 -13.42 -1.39
N ASP A 184 -22.36 -12.83 -2.13
CA ASP A 184 -22.30 -12.59 -3.57
C ASP A 184 -21.74 -11.20 -3.95
N ILE A 185 -21.45 -10.35 -2.96
CA ILE A 185 -20.72 -9.10 -3.19
C ILE A 185 -19.23 -9.42 -3.37
N PRO A 186 -18.57 -8.93 -4.44
CA PRO A 186 -17.14 -9.10 -4.62
C PRO A 186 -16.32 -8.44 -3.53
N VAL A 187 -15.24 -9.10 -3.12
CA VAL A 187 -14.25 -8.59 -2.17
C VAL A 187 -12.92 -8.44 -2.90
N VAL A 188 -12.39 -7.23 -2.93
CA VAL A 188 -10.98 -6.97 -3.27
C VAL A 188 -10.24 -6.68 -1.97
N ALA A 189 -9.35 -7.59 -1.61
CA ALA A 189 -8.50 -7.47 -0.43
C ALA A 189 -7.12 -6.97 -0.83
N THR A 190 -6.63 -5.93 -0.15
CA THR A 190 -5.29 -5.32 -0.39
C THR A 190 -4.21 -5.79 0.58
N HIS A 191 -4.58 -6.82 1.35
CA HIS A 191 -3.72 -7.63 2.17
C HIS A 191 -4.29 -9.05 2.27
N VAL A 192 -3.44 -10.03 2.54
CA VAL A 192 -3.84 -11.44 2.59
C VAL A 192 -4.90 -11.75 3.66
N TRP A 193 -4.84 -11.10 4.82
CA TRP A 193 -5.72 -11.41 5.96
C TRP A 193 -7.20 -11.11 5.67
N PRO A 194 -7.58 -9.94 5.13
CA PRO A 194 -8.94 -9.73 4.62
C PRO A 194 -9.37 -10.77 3.58
N ALA A 195 -8.50 -11.17 2.64
CA ALA A 195 -8.82 -12.20 1.65
C ALA A 195 -9.12 -13.55 2.30
N GLN A 196 -8.23 -14.02 3.18
CA GLN A 196 -8.37 -15.28 3.89
C GLN A 196 -9.60 -15.27 4.81
N ALA A 197 -9.85 -14.17 5.52
CA ALA A 197 -11.03 -13.98 6.37
C ALA A 197 -12.32 -14.08 5.55
N ALA A 198 -12.39 -13.39 4.41
CA ALA A 198 -13.52 -13.42 3.49
C ALA A 198 -13.79 -14.85 2.98
N LEU A 199 -12.74 -15.57 2.57
CA LEU A 199 -12.84 -16.97 2.13
C LEU A 199 -13.34 -17.91 3.24
N HIS A 200 -12.81 -17.76 4.47
CA HIS A 200 -13.26 -18.55 5.62
C HIS A 200 -14.72 -18.22 6.01
N ALA A 201 -15.17 -17.00 5.75
CA ALA A 201 -16.55 -16.57 5.95
C ALA A 201 -17.51 -16.92 4.81
N GLY A 202 -17.01 -17.58 3.75
CA GLY A 202 -17.79 -18.06 2.62
C GLY A 202 -18.14 -17.00 1.57
N MET A 203 -17.39 -15.90 1.50
CA MET A 203 -17.50 -14.95 0.38
C MET A 203 -17.11 -15.66 -0.93
N LYS A 204 -17.91 -15.49 -1.98
CA LYS A 204 -17.78 -16.26 -3.23
C LYS A 204 -16.75 -15.69 -4.19
N TYR A 205 -16.66 -14.37 -4.27
CA TYR A 205 -15.82 -13.67 -5.24
C TYR A 205 -14.77 -12.86 -4.49
N VAL A 206 -13.58 -13.44 -4.34
CA VAL A 206 -12.48 -12.84 -3.59
C VAL A 206 -11.28 -12.67 -4.50
N VAL A 207 -10.83 -11.42 -4.63
CA VAL A 207 -9.58 -11.05 -5.28
C VAL A 207 -8.60 -10.56 -4.21
N ASN A 208 -7.39 -11.09 -4.21
CA ASN A 208 -6.30 -10.71 -3.33
C ASN A 208 -5.25 -9.93 -4.13
N ALA A 209 -5.26 -8.61 -3.98
CA ALA A 209 -4.35 -7.70 -4.64
C ALA A 209 -3.00 -7.68 -3.91
N ILE A 210 -2.00 -8.38 -4.45
CA ILE A 210 -0.69 -8.54 -3.82
C ILE A 210 0.10 -7.22 -3.94
N PRO A 211 0.50 -6.59 -2.82
CA PRO A 211 1.08 -5.25 -2.82
C PRO A 211 2.57 -5.22 -3.20
N ASP A 212 3.29 -6.33 -3.01
CA ASP A 212 4.74 -6.40 -3.12
C ASP A 212 5.20 -6.99 -4.46
N ASN A 213 6.40 -6.62 -4.90
CA ASN A 213 7.06 -7.20 -6.06
C ASN A 213 7.86 -8.48 -5.75
N TRP A 214 8.22 -8.69 -4.47
CA TRP A 214 8.91 -9.89 -4.01
C TRP A 214 7.93 -11.01 -3.66
N GLN A 215 8.18 -12.20 -4.20
CA GLN A 215 7.22 -13.30 -4.12
C GLN A 215 7.33 -14.02 -2.77
N MET A 216 6.47 -13.59 -1.83
CA MET A 216 6.38 -14.16 -0.49
C MET A 216 5.09 -14.94 -0.32
N ALA A 217 5.18 -16.15 0.25
CA ALA A 217 4.01 -16.95 0.59
C ALA A 217 3.07 -16.23 1.57
N LEU A 218 3.58 -15.30 2.40
CA LEU A 218 2.77 -14.42 3.23
C LEU A 218 1.58 -13.82 2.46
N HIS A 219 1.76 -13.46 1.18
CA HIS A 219 0.68 -12.84 0.40
C HIS A 219 -0.33 -13.81 -0.22
N LEU A 220 -0.26 -15.11 0.05
CA LEU A 220 -1.13 -16.11 -0.59
C LEU A 220 -2.44 -16.35 0.19
N ALA A 221 -3.57 -16.37 -0.53
CA ALA A 221 -4.88 -16.69 0.00
C ALA A 221 -5.54 -17.79 -0.85
N GLU A 222 -5.32 -19.05 -0.44
CA GLU A 222 -5.82 -20.24 -1.14
C GLU A 222 -7.33 -20.15 -1.42
N GLY A 223 -7.73 -20.22 -2.68
CA GLY A 223 -9.13 -20.12 -3.12
C GLY A 223 -9.60 -18.71 -3.50
N SER A 224 -8.72 -17.70 -3.46
CA SER A 224 -8.94 -16.41 -4.12
C SER A 224 -8.25 -16.35 -5.49
N ILE A 225 -8.70 -15.41 -6.33
CA ILE A 225 -7.89 -14.94 -7.45
C ILE A 225 -6.83 -13.98 -6.90
N HIS A 226 -5.59 -14.10 -7.36
CA HIS A 226 -4.49 -13.20 -6.99
C HIS A 226 -4.21 -12.26 -8.15
N THR A 227 -3.91 -11.00 -7.83
CA THR A 227 -3.39 -10.06 -8.82
C THR A 227 -2.02 -9.57 -8.40
N VAL A 228 -1.18 -9.27 -9.39
CA VAL A 228 0.19 -8.77 -9.20
C VAL A 228 0.51 -7.62 -10.14
N GLN A 229 1.44 -6.76 -9.71
CA GLN A 229 1.75 -5.51 -10.38
C GLN A 229 2.84 -5.61 -11.46
N THR A 230 3.59 -6.72 -11.51
CA THR A 230 4.71 -6.88 -12.47
C THR A 230 4.78 -8.30 -13.04
N HIS A 231 5.46 -8.44 -14.18
CA HIS A 231 5.77 -9.75 -14.75
C HIS A 231 6.75 -10.57 -13.88
N TYR A 232 7.66 -9.91 -13.17
CA TYR A 232 8.58 -10.57 -12.24
C TYR A 232 7.81 -11.25 -11.10
N ALA A 233 6.91 -10.51 -10.45
CA ALA A 233 5.99 -11.03 -9.45
C ALA A 233 5.14 -12.18 -10.01
N TYR A 234 4.56 -11.99 -11.20
CA TYR A 234 3.74 -13.03 -11.86
C TYR A 234 4.49 -14.35 -12.02
N GLN A 235 5.68 -14.34 -12.63
CA GLN A 235 6.44 -15.56 -12.87
C GLN A 235 6.83 -16.25 -11.55
N GLY A 236 7.30 -15.48 -10.57
CA GLY A 236 7.71 -16.03 -9.28
C GLY A 236 6.55 -16.62 -8.48
N TYR A 237 5.38 -15.95 -8.46
CA TYR A 237 4.18 -16.48 -7.79
C TYR A 237 3.61 -17.67 -8.55
N ARG A 238 3.57 -17.63 -9.89
CA ARG A 238 3.05 -18.71 -10.74
C ARG A 238 3.71 -20.05 -10.43
N ILE A 239 5.00 -20.07 -10.10
CA ILE A 239 5.77 -21.28 -9.77
C ILE A 239 6.05 -21.44 -8.26
N LEU A 240 5.51 -20.55 -7.42
CA LEU A 240 5.76 -20.50 -5.96
C LEU A 240 7.26 -20.48 -5.62
N ASN A 241 8.03 -19.68 -6.36
CA ASN A 241 9.49 -19.73 -6.37
C ASN A 241 10.11 -19.57 -4.98
N GLY A 242 10.85 -20.59 -4.52
CA GLY A 242 11.58 -20.60 -3.25
C GLY A 242 10.71 -20.61 -1.98
N MET A 243 9.41 -20.88 -2.10
CA MET A 243 8.51 -20.92 -0.95
C MET A 243 8.62 -22.21 -0.12
N GLN A 244 9.41 -23.20 -0.59
CA GLN A 244 9.78 -24.42 0.16
C GLN A 244 11.28 -24.75 -0.01
N GLY A 245 12.14 -23.73 0.09
CA GLY A 245 13.58 -23.94 -0.04
C GLY A 245 13.95 -24.39 -1.45
N ASN A 246 14.58 -25.57 -1.57
CA ASN A 246 15.03 -26.13 -2.85
C ASN A 246 13.98 -27.02 -3.52
N ASP A 247 12.84 -27.26 -2.88
CA ASP A 247 11.80 -28.13 -3.44
C ASP A 247 11.10 -27.43 -4.61
N VAL A 248 10.79 -28.21 -5.65
CA VAL A 248 9.97 -27.75 -6.78
C VAL A 248 8.50 -27.95 -6.41
N LEU A 249 7.74 -26.86 -6.37
CA LEU A 249 6.33 -26.87 -5.99
C LEU A 249 5.43 -27.01 -7.22
N ASN A 250 4.24 -27.56 -7.00
CA ASN A 250 3.14 -27.48 -7.96
C ASN A 250 2.82 -26.01 -8.21
N PRO A 251 2.76 -25.58 -9.46
CA PRO A 251 2.60 -24.18 -9.77
C PRO A 251 1.12 -23.78 -9.58
N MET A 252 0.84 -22.50 -9.33
CA MET A 252 -0.52 -22.02 -9.11
C MET A 252 -1.45 -22.37 -10.30
N PRO A 253 -2.75 -22.62 -10.10
CA PRO A 253 -3.70 -22.77 -11.21
C PRO A 253 -3.68 -21.56 -12.15
N GLU A 254 -3.99 -21.78 -13.43
CA GLU A 254 -3.96 -20.73 -14.47
C GLU A 254 -4.95 -19.59 -14.17
N ASP A 255 -6.10 -19.92 -13.60
CA ASP A 255 -7.16 -18.99 -13.23
C ASP A 255 -7.00 -18.41 -11.81
N ALA A 256 -5.90 -18.70 -11.12
CA ALA A 256 -5.66 -18.24 -9.75
C ALA A 256 -4.73 -17.02 -9.63
N LEU A 257 -4.06 -16.59 -10.71
CA LEU A 257 -3.09 -15.49 -10.70
C LEU A 257 -3.12 -14.69 -12.00
N PHE A 258 -3.26 -13.37 -11.89
CA PHE A 258 -3.29 -12.46 -13.04
C PHE A 258 -2.29 -11.31 -12.87
N TYR A 259 -1.56 -11.00 -13.93
CA TYR A 259 -0.85 -9.72 -14.03
C TYR A 259 -1.85 -8.64 -14.42
N THR A 260 -1.98 -7.61 -13.60
CA THR A 260 -2.91 -6.49 -13.83
C THR A 260 -2.20 -5.18 -14.12
N GLY A 261 -0.93 -5.04 -13.75
CA GLY A 261 -0.25 -3.75 -13.70
C GLY A 261 -0.40 -3.08 -12.34
N HIS A 262 0.07 -1.83 -12.24
CA HIS A 262 0.22 -1.08 -11.01
C HIS A 262 -1.15 -0.63 -10.45
N TYR A 263 -1.32 -0.71 -9.14
CA TYR A 263 -2.55 -0.30 -8.47
C TYR A 263 -2.56 1.20 -8.20
N ILE A 264 -3.03 1.98 -9.18
CA ILE A 264 -3.02 3.44 -9.12
C ILE A 264 -4.44 3.99 -9.14
N ASP A 265 -4.67 5.03 -8.34
CA ASP A 265 -5.93 5.75 -8.21
C ASP A 265 -6.36 6.39 -9.55
N HIS A 266 -7.67 6.48 -9.80
CA HIS A 266 -8.23 7.05 -11.02
C HIS A 266 -7.66 8.44 -11.29
N GLU A 267 -7.62 9.30 -10.27
CA GLU A 267 -7.30 10.71 -10.41
C GLU A 267 -5.84 10.91 -10.83
N LEU A 268 -4.96 9.94 -10.54
CA LEU A 268 -3.59 9.96 -11.03
C LEU A 268 -3.53 9.41 -12.46
N VAL A 269 -4.12 8.24 -12.72
CA VAL A 269 -4.09 7.60 -14.05
C VAL A 269 -4.71 8.50 -15.12
N SER A 270 -5.87 9.10 -14.85
CA SER A 270 -6.60 9.93 -15.80
C SER A 270 -5.88 11.23 -16.15
N ASN A 271 -4.93 11.67 -15.31
CA ASN A 271 -4.23 12.93 -15.46
C ASN A 271 -2.75 12.79 -15.85
N ILE A 272 -2.22 11.58 -16.02
CA ILE A 272 -0.79 11.32 -16.31
C ILE A 272 -0.21 12.25 -17.37
N GLU A 273 -0.85 12.40 -18.53
CA GLU A 273 -0.33 13.19 -19.64
C GLU A 273 -0.28 14.67 -19.29
N THR A 274 -1.36 15.21 -18.73
CA THR A 274 -1.46 16.60 -18.28
C THR A 274 -0.43 16.90 -17.21
N ASP A 275 -0.33 16.02 -16.22
CA ASP A 275 0.54 16.16 -15.06
C ASP A 275 2.02 16.04 -15.51
N CYS A 276 2.36 15.14 -16.43
CA CYS A 276 3.70 15.02 -17.01
C CYS A 276 4.07 16.23 -17.90
N ALA A 277 3.14 16.72 -18.71
CA ALA A 277 3.33 17.93 -19.51
C ALA A 277 3.61 19.15 -18.61
N ALA A 278 2.87 19.30 -17.50
CA ALA A 278 3.07 20.39 -16.56
C ALA A 278 4.44 20.35 -15.86
N ARG A 279 4.96 19.16 -15.55
CA ARG A 279 6.33 18.98 -15.00
C ARG A 279 7.39 19.43 -15.99
N LYS A 280 7.28 18.96 -17.23
CA LYS A 280 8.19 19.34 -18.33
C LYS A 280 8.16 20.84 -18.58
N GLN A 281 6.96 21.44 -18.62
CA GLN A 281 6.80 22.88 -18.78
C GLN A 281 7.43 23.67 -17.64
N ARG A 282 7.21 23.29 -16.37
CA ARG A 282 7.88 23.94 -15.23
C ARG A 282 9.39 23.92 -15.34
N LYS A 283 9.95 22.77 -15.74
CA LYS A 283 11.39 22.62 -15.92
C LYS A 283 11.92 23.46 -17.08
N GLU A 284 11.16 23.58 -18.17
CA GLU A 284 11.52 24.41 -19.32
C GLU A 284 11.52 25.90 -18.98
N GLU A 285 10.51 26.35 -18.24
CA GLU A 285 10.34 27.75 -17.80
C GLU A 285 11.27 28.15 -16.65
N GLY A 286 12.04 27.22 -16.08
CA GLY A 286 12.92 27.48 -14.94
C GLY A 286 12.17 27.80 -13.64
N LYS A 287 10.93 27.33 -13.52
CA LYS A 287 10.12 27.47 -12.30
C LYS A 287 10.69 26.61 -11.16
N PRO A 288 10.34 26.92 -9.89
CA PRO A 288 10.79 26.13 -8.77
C PRO A 288 10.44 24.64 -8.95
N MET A 289 11.46 23.79 -8.91
CA MET A 289 11.29 22.34 -8.99
C MET A 289 10.75 21.79 -7.66
N ARG A 290 9.71 20.98 -7.72
CA ARG A 290 8.93 20.54 -6.56
C ARG A 290 9.30 19.11 -6.17
N PHE A 291 9.88 18.96 -5.00
CA PHE A 291 10.19 17.64 -4.44
C PHE A 291 9.15 17.27 -3.39
N LEU A 292 8.62 16.05 -3.46
CA LEU A 292 7.74 15.50 -2.43
C LEU A 292 8.49 14.46 -1.60
N LEU A 293 8.75 14.76 -0.33
CA LEU A 293 9.28 13.81 0.65
C LEU A 293 8.11 13.14 1.36
N THR A 294 8.04 11.81 1.27
CA THR A 294 7.04 11.02 2.00
C THR A 294 7.72 10.23 3.12
N ILE A 295 7.40 10.55 4.37
CA ILE A 295 7.92 9.78 5.49
C ILE A 295 7.13 8.48 5.62
N GLY A 296 7.82 7.34 5.54
CA GLY A 296 7.21 6.03 5.76
C GLY A 296 6.76 5.82 7.22
N GLY A 297 5.88 4.85 7.44
CA GLY A 297 5.16 4.58 8.69
C GLY A 297 5.98 4.17 9.93
N ALA A 298 7.25 4.54 10.02
CA ALA A 298 8.09 4.26 11.18
C ALA A 298 9.08 5.38 11.55
N GLY A 299 9.07 6.52 10.84
CA GLY A 299 10.08 7.59 11.04
C GLY A 299 11.51 7.19 10.67
N ALA A 300 11.68 5.96 10.17
CA ALA A 300 12.86 5.52 9.45
C ALA A 300 13.15 6.55 8.37
N GLN A 301 14.41 6.94 8.16
CA GLN A 301 14.84 7.90 7.13
C GLN A 301 14.81 9.39 7.51
N LYS A 302 14.56 9.74 8.78
CA LYS A 302 14.70 11.13 9.24
C LYS A 302 16.08 11.73 8.89
N GLU A 303 17.16 10.98 9.12
CA GLU A 303 18.53 11.43 8.87
C GLU A 303 18.74 11.83 7.40
N ILE A 304 18.32 10.98 6.45
CA ILE A 304 18.44 11.30 5.01
C ILE A 304 17.53 12.47 4.62
N PHE A 305 16.33 12.59 5.19
CA PHE A 305 15.48 13.77 4.92
C PHE A 305 16.09 15.06 5.45
N ALA A 306 16.75 15.03 6.60
CA ALA A 306 17.43 16.19 7.12
C ALA A 306 18.55 16.66 6.17
N GLU A 307 19.36 15.73 5.66
CA GLU A 307 20.39 16.03 4.67
C GLU A 307 19.83 16.55 3.34
N ILE A 308 18.72 15.97 2.86
CA ILE A 308 18.02 16.45 1.66
C ILE A 308 17.51 17.88 1.85
N ILE A 309 16.89 18.18 3.00
CA ILE A 309 16.38 19.53 3.31
C ILE A 309 17.53 20.52 3.36
N ARG A 310 18.64 20.18 4.05
CA ARG A 310 19.86 21.03 4.09
C ARG A 310 20.40 21.32 2.70
N PHE A 311 20.45 20.31 1.83
CA PHE A 311 20.89 20.46 0.45
C PHE A 311 19.98 21.37 -0.37
N LEU A 312 18.65 21.28 -0.18
CA LEU A 312 17.68 22.08 -0.93
C LEU A 312 17.50 23.50 -0.39
N LEU A 313 17.83 23.79 0.87
CA LEU A 313 17.62 25.12 1.48
C LEU A 313 18.18 26.29 0.66
N PRO A 314 19.43 26.24 0.15
CA PRO A 314 19.95 27.29 -0.73
C PRO A 314 19.11 27.45 -2.02
N GLN A 315 18.66 26.36 -2.62
CA GLN A 315 17.83 26.38 -3.83
C GLN A 315 16.43 26.92 -3.55
N ILE A 316 15.88 26.62 -2.37
CA ILE A 316 14.59 27.16 -1.90
C ILE A 316 14.69 28.67 -1.69
N LYS A 317 15.78 29.15 -1.07
CA LYS A 317 16.06 30.58 -0.88
C LYS A 317 16.14 31.33 -2.22
N GLU A 318 16.72 30.70 -3.23
CA GLU A 318 16.82 31.22 -4.60
C GLU A 318 15.55 31.00 -5.44
N LYS A 319 14.48 30.42 -4.87
CA LYS A 319 13.23 30.05 -5.56
C LYS A 319 13.44 29.12 -6.76
N LYS A 320 14.48 28.29 -6.71
CA LYS A 320 14.76 27.23 -7.70
C LYS A 320 14.17 25.88 -7.31
N ALA A 321 13.85 25.70 -6.02
CA ALA A 321 13.20 24.50 -5.51
C ALA A 321 12.07 24.84 -4.54
N ALA A 322 11.09 23.93 -4.45
CA ALA A 322 10.06 23.90 -3.44
C ALA A 322 9.96 22.48 -2.87
N LEU A 323 9.53 22.38 -1.61
CA LEU A 323 9.51 21.10 -0.92
C LEU A 323 8.14 20.82 -0.30
N TYR A 324 7.59 19.65 -0.58
CA TYR A 324 6.42 19.12 0.13
C TYR A 324 6.94 18.03 1.07
N VAL A 325 6.58 18.09 2.34
CA VAL A 325 7.00 17.10 3.34
C VAL A 325 5.75 16.54 3.99
N ASN A 326 5.32 15.36 3.56
CA ASN A 326 4.24 14.64 4.21
C ASN A 326 4.81 13.72 5.28
N VAL A 327 4.56 14.05 6.56
CA VAL A 327 5.00 13.25 7.71
C VAL A 327 3.95 12.22 8.16
N GLY A 328 2.88 12.03 7.38
CA GLY A 328 1.79 11.11 7.68
C GLY A 328 1.08 11.49 8.98
N ASP A 329 0.90 10.52 9.87
CA ASP A 329 0.35 10.73 11.23
C ASP A 329 1.45 10.98 12.29
N TYR A 330 2.72 11.15 11.90
CA TYR A 330 3.87 11.31 12.81
C TYR A 330 4.32 12.76 13.03
N ARG A 331 3.51 13.56 13.74
CA ARG A 331 3.82 14.98 14.02
C ARG A 331 5.19 15.21 14.67
N ASN A 332 5.66 14.26 15.46
CA ASN A 332 6.95 14.34 16.13
C ASN A 332 8.10 14.41 15.13
N VAL A 333 8.01 13.75 13.97
CA VAL A 333 9.07 13.77 12.97
C VAL A 333 9.25 15.18 12.40
N TRP A 334 8.16 15.90 12.13
CA TRP A 334 8.23 17.31 11.71
C TRP A 334 8.89 18.19 12.77
N LYS A 335 8.44 18.09 14.03
CA LYS A 335 9.02 18.86 15.16
C LYS A 335 10.51 18.61 15.30
N GLU A 336 10.92 17.37 15.11
CA GLU A 336 12.32 16.98 15.17
C GLU A 336 13.12 17.52 13.98
N LEU A 337 12.58 17.55 12.77
CA LEU A 337 13.22 18.18 11.60
C LEU A 337 13.43 19.68 11.82
N LEU A 338 12.42 20.40 12.31
CA LEU A 338 12.54 21.83 12.66
C LEU A 338 13.60 22.07 13.74
N LYS A 339 13.71 21.19 14.73
CA LYS A 339 14.74 21.28 15.77
C LYS A 339 16.14 21.05 15.21
N GLU A 340 16.27 20.10 14.29
CA GLU A 340 17.56 19.71 13.70
C GLU A 340 18.03 20.66 12.58
N ILE A 341 17.09 21.38 11.96
CA ILE A 341 17.32 22.35 10.88
C ILE A 341 16.52 23.62 11.18
N PRO A 342 16.95 24.47 12.15
CA PRO A 342 16.19 25.67 12.52
C PRO A 342 15.91 26.62 11.34
N GLU A 343 16.81 26.69 10.36
CA GLU A 343 16.64 27.52 9.16
C GLU A 343 15.41 27.13 8.32
N MET A 344 15.00 25.85 8.36
CA MET A 344 13.79 25.35 7.70
C MET A 344 12.55 26.13 8.13
N GLY A 345 12.48 26.52 9.41
CA GLY A 345 11.34 27.24 9.97
C GLY A 345 11.06 28.60 9.32
N HIS A 346 12.07 29.24 8.71
CA HIS A 346 11.87 30.52 8.01
C HIS A 346 11.15 30.37 6.66
N TYR A 347 11.18 29.18 6.07
CA TYR A 347 10.59 28.89 4.77
C TYR A 347 9.38 27.95 4.85
N ALA A 348 9.07 27.45 6.05
CA ALA A 348 8.05 26.44 6.27
C ALA A 348 6.65 27.05 6.45
N LYS A 349 5.68 26.48 5.74
CA LYS A 349 4.24 26.64 5.97
C LYS A 349 3.67 25.29 6.39
N GLU A 350 2.93 25.27 7.49
CA GLU A 350 2.27 24.06 8.01
C GLU A 350 0.82 23.98 7.50
N HIS A 351 0.46 22.82 6.95
CA HIS A 351 -0.87 22.44 6.50
C HIS A 351 -1.37 21.27 7.40
N PHE A 352 -1.57 21.57 8.68
CA PHE A 352 -1.67 20.54 9.73
C PHE A 352 -3.10 20.34 10.21
N ASN A 353 -3.60 19.12 10.04
CA ASN A 353 -4.91 18.68 10.50
C ASN A 353 -6.06 19.57 10.02
N ASP A 354 -5.88 20.15 8.83
CA ASP A 354 -6.85 20.92 8.08
C ASP A 354 -6.92 20.31 6.67
N TRP A 355 -7.90 19.43 6.49
CA TRP A 355 -8.06 18.68 5.25
C TRP A 355 -8.47 19.59 4.08
N GLU A 356 -9.31 20.60 4.33
CA GLU A 356 -9.74 21.54 3.31
C GLU A 356 -8.57 22.43 2.84
N ASP A 357 -7.70 22.89 3.75
CA ASP A 357 -6.48 23.61 3.37
C ASP A 357 -5.50 22.71 2.60
N THR A 358 -5.39 21.42 2.96
CA THR A 358 -4.58 20.45 2.20
C THR A 358 -5.10 20.26 0.78
N LYS A 359 -6.41 20.05 0.62
CA LYS A 359 -7.06 19.93 -0.70
C LYS A 359 -6.89 21.19 -1.54
N LYS A 360 -7.15 22.34 -0.93
CA LYS A 360 -6.98 23.64 -1.58
C LYS A 360 -5.54 23.86 -2.02
N PHE A 361 -4.57 23.52 -1.19
CA PHE A 361 -3.16 23.60 -1.58
C PHE A 361 -2.86 22.69 -2.78
N ALA A 362 -3.32 21.43 -2.74
CA ALA A 362 -3.07 20.47 -3.82
C ALA A 362 -3.68 20.94 -5.15
N GLU A 363 -4.91 21.46 -5.12
CA GLU A 363 -5.60 22.03 -6.28
C GLU A 363 -4.89 23.29 -6.81
N ASP A 364 -4.57 24.24 -5.93
CA ASP A 364 -3.87 25.46 -6.28
C ASP A 364 -2.49 25.17 -6.91
N ALA A 365 -1.77 24.19 -6.36
CA ALA A 365 -0.45 23.79 -6.83
C ALA A 365 -0.46 23.23 -8.26
N LEU A 366 -1.60 22.78 -8.81
CA LEU A 366 -1.68 22.35 -10.21
C LEU A 366 -1.39 23.51 -11.18
N ASN A 367 -1.81 24.72 -10.83
CA ASN A 367 -1.80 25.87 -11.74
C ASN A 367 -0.93 27.04 -11.25
N LYS A 368 -0.63 27.11 -9.96
CA LYS A 368 0.14 28.20 -9.34
C LYS A 368 1.56 27.77 -9.04
N ASP A 369 2.48 28.73 -9.03
CA ASP A 369 3.84 28.50 -8.55
C ASP A 369 3.83 28.23 -7.04
N VAL A 370 4.72 27.33 -6.64
CA VAL A 370 4.88 26.96 -5.22
C VAL A 370 6.31 27.26 -4.82
N ILE A 371 6.48 27.91 -3.67
CA ILE A 371 7.76 28.35 -3.13
C ILE A 371 7.87 27.96 -1.66
N GLY A 372 9.09 27.76 -1.17
CA GLY A 372 9.30 27.42 0.24
C GLY A 372 9.09 25.93 0.52
N ILE A 373 8.78 25.65 1.79
CA ILE A 373 8.61 24.30 2.33
C ILE A 373 7.19 24.17 2.86
N HIS A 374 6.47 23.14 2.45
CA HIS A 374 5.09 22.87 2.86
C HIS A 374 5.05 21.57 3.64
N GLY A 375 4.74 21.65 4.93
CA GLY A 375 4.60 20.50 5.82
C GLY A 375 3.16 20.02 5.89
N PHE A 376 2.95 18.71 5.76
CA PHE A 376 1.64 18.07 5.86
C PHE A 376 1.64 17.02 6.96
N TRP A 377 0.65 17.10 7.85
CA TRP A 377 0.40 16.14 8.91
C TRP A 377 -1.10 16.09 9.19
N HIS A 378 -1.64 14.89 9.35
CA HIS A 378 -3.04 14.68 9.74
C HIS A 378 -3.10 13.63 10.83
N GLU A 379 -3.91 13.87 11.87
CA GLU A 379 -4.15 12.86 12.90
C GLU A 379 -4.96 11.68 12.33
N ASN A 380 -5.88 11.98 11.41
CA ASN A 380 -6.59 10.95 10.69
C ASN A 380 -5.66 10.24 9.70
N ILE A 381 -5.61 8.91 9.80
CA ILE A 381 -4.73 8.09 8.98
C ILE A 381 -5.11 8.08 7.49
N PHE A 382 -6.40 8.18 7.16
CA PHE A 382 -6.83 8.17 5.76
C PHE A 382 -6.42 9.46 5.07
N GLU A 383 -6.65 10.61 5.71
CA GLU A 383 -6.18 11.91 5.23
C GLU A 383 -4.65 11.96 5.12
N ALA A 384 -3.94 11.43 6.13
CA ALA A 384 -2.48 11.35 6.12
C ALA A 384 -1.93 10.56 4.92
N VAL A 385 -2.58 9.45 4.55
CA VAL A 385 -2.18 8.62 3.40
C VAL A 385 -2.59 9.27 2.08
N TYR A 386 -3.82 9.75 1.98
CA TYR A 386 -4.41 10.29 0.75
C TYR A 386 -3.81 11.66 0.37
N CYS A 387 -3.36 12.44 1.36
CA CYS A 387 -2.58 13.67 1.15
C CYS A 387 -1.44 13.46 0.14
N THR A 388 -0.69 12.35 0.25
CA THR A 388 0.37 12.04 -0.72
C THR A 388 -0.16 11.88 -2.14
N ASN A 389 -1.33 11.27 -2.35
CA ASN A 389 -1.91 11.09 -3.69
C ASN A 389 -2.29 12.43 -4.31
N LEU A 390 -2.90 13.33 -3.53
CA LEU A 390 -3.24 14.67 -3.99
C LEU A 390 -1.99 15.47 -4.37
N LEU A 391 -0.95 15.43 -3.53
CA LEU A 391 0.31 16.14 -3.74
C LEU A 391 1.12 15.59 -4.92
N MET A 392 0.96 14.31 -5.25
CA MET A 392 1.66 13.70 -6.38
C MET A 392 1.32 14.35 -7.71
N ARG A 393 0.12 14.90 -7.90
CA ARG A 393 -0.25 15.51 -9.19
C ARG A 393 0.63 16.70 -9.56
N SER A 394 0.97 17.51 -8.56
CA SER A 394 1.68 18.79 -8.75
C SER A 394 3.17 18.75 -8.44
N CYS A 395 3.69 17.68 -7.80
CA CYS A 395 5.12 17.52 -7.55
C CYS A 395 5.88 17.11 -8.81
N ASP A 396 7.16 17.46 -8.92
CA ASP A 396 7.98 17.09 -10.08
C ASP A 396 8.74 15.79 -9.82
N VAL A 397 9.25 15.60 -8.59
CA VAL A 397 9.96 14.38 -8.18
C VAL A 397 9.45 13.88 -6.83
N LEU A 398 9.06 12.61 -6.78
CA LEU A 398 8.74 11.90 -5.55
C LEU A 398 10.02 11.28 -4.96
N VAL A 399 10.37 11.68 -3.74
CA VAL A 399 11.49 11.09 -2.99
C VAL A 399 10.94 10.10 -1.99
N THR A 400 11.27 8.83 -2.19
CA THR A 400 10.63 7.76 -1.41
C THR A 400 11.48 6.50 -1.32
N LYS A 401 11.15 5.62 -0.37
CA LYS A 401 11.69 4.26 -0.35
C LYS A 401 11.06 3.43 -1.47
N PRO A 402 11.74 2.41 -2.00
CA PRO A 402 11.22 1.60 -3.11
C PRO A 402 10.17 0.57 -2.67
N SER A 403 9.14 0.98 -1.94
CA SER A 403 8.01 0.13 -1.56
C SER A 403 6.81 0.35 -2.47
N GLU A 404 5.61 0.48 -1.92
CA GLU A 404 4.34 0.67 -2.64
C GLU A 404 4.34 1.93 -3.52
N LEU A 405 5.11 2.95 -3.15
CA LEU A 405 5.25 4.17 -3.96
C LEU A 405 6.12 3.99 -5.22
N SER A 406 6.78 2.85 -5.39
CA SER A 406 7.56 2.55 -6.61
C SER A 406 6.70 2.44 -7.85
N PHE A 407 5.42 2.12 -7.68
CA PHE A 407 4.50 1.86 -8.78
C PHE A 407 3.81 3.13 -9.30
N TYR A 408 3.88 4.24 -8.56
CA TYR A 408 3.14 5.46 -8.87
C TYR A 408 3.71 6.22 -10.08
N PRO A 409 2.87 6.75 -10.98
CA PRO A 409 3.27 7.36 -12.26
C PRO A 409 3.81 8.79 -12.09
N VAL A 410 4.85 8.95 -11.28
CA VAL A 410 5.55 10.20 -11.02
C VAL A 410 7.06 9.94 -11.16
N PRO A 411 7.89 10.87 -11.66
CA PRO A 411 9.33 10.70 -11.62
C PRO A 411 9.82 10.45 -10.19
N LYS A 412 10.56 9.36 -9.95
CA LYS A 412 10.93 8.91 -8.60
C LYS A 412 12.43 8.98 -8.35
N LEU A 413 12.81 9.52 -7.20
CA LEU A 413 14.13 9.37 -6.58
C LEU A 413 14.03 8.35 -5.45
N PHE A 414 14.66 7.19 -5.60
CA PHE A 414 14.64 6.19 -4.54
C PHE A 414 15.77 6.39 -3.53
N ILE A 415 15.38 6.56 -2.27
CA ILE A 415 16.28 6.51 -1.12
C ILE A 415 16.36 5.09 -0.56
N ARG A 416 17.38 4.85 0.27
CA ARG A 416 17.66 3.55 0.89
C ARG A 416 16.41 2.91 1.49
N ARG A 417 16.19 1.64 1.13
CA ARG A 417 15.11 0.79 1.65
C ARG A 417 15.24 0.42 3.12
N VAL A 418 14.13 -0.01 3.71
CA VAL A 418 14.06 -0.55 5.09
C VAL A 418 14.02 -2.08 5.06
N GLY A 419 13.26 -2.66 4.14
CA GLY A 419 13.14 -4.10 3.96
C GLY A 419 13.95 -4.59 2.75
N GLY A 420 14.58 -5.77 2.85
CA GLY A 420 15.35 -6.34 1.75
C GLY A 420 14.54 -6.54 0.47
N HIS A 421 13.25 -6.90 0.61
CA HIS A 421 12.31 -7.13 -0.50
C HIS A 421 12.01 -5.86 -1.32
N GLU A 422 12.08 -4.67 -0.71
CA GLU A 422 11.76 -3.40 -1.38
C GLU A 422 12.71 -3.07 -2.55
N GLN A 423 13.90 -3.69 -2.62
CA GLN A 423 14.82 -3.44 -3.76
C GLN A 423 14.18 -3.72 -5.13
N TRP A 424 13.23 -4.67 -5.18
CA TRP A 424 12.57 -5.07 -6.41
C TRP A 424 11.61 -3.99 -6.93
N GLY A 425 11.15 -3.07 -6.08
CA GLY A 425 10.40 -1.89 -6.51
C GLY A 425 11.29 -0.91 -7.29
N ALA A 426 12.50 -0.64 -6.79
CA ALA A 426 13.46 0.26 -7.45
C ALA A 426 13.93 -0.31 -8.79
N ILE A 427 14.24 -1.61 -8.84
CA ILE A 427 14.69 -2.28 -10.07
C ILE A 427 13.63 -2.14 -11.16
N HIS A 428 12.38 -2.52 -10.85
CA HIS A 428 11.27 -2.45 -11.81
C HIS A 428 11.02 -1.02 -12.30
N SER A 429 10.98 -0.05 -11.39
CA SER A 429 10.77 1.35 -11.72
C SER A 429 11.90 1.95 -12.59
N ALA A 430 13.16 1.56 -12.34
CA ALA A 430 14.29 1.92 -13.19
C ALA A 430 14.22 1.25 -14.58
N GLU A 431 13.80 -0.02 -14.66
CA GLU A 431 13.67 -0.76 -15.93
C GLU A 431 12.57 -0.19 -16.83
N ILE A 432 11.45 0.28 -16.25
CA ILE A 432 10.39 0.96 -17.01
C ILE A 432 10.63 2.47 -17.18
N GLY A 433 11.75 2.97 -16.67
CA GLY A 433 12.25 4.32 -16.89
C GLY A 433 11.50 5.44 -16.17
N ASP A 434 10.77 5.14 -15.10
CA ASP A 434 9.98 6.13 -14.34
C ASP A 434 10.54 6.45 -12.94
N GLY A 435 11.70 5.86 -12.59
CA GLY A 435 12.43 6.16 -11.37
C GLY A 435 13.93 5.90 -11.49
N THR A 436 14.68 6.38 -10.50
CA THR A 436 16.12 6.17 -10.42
C THR A 436 16.46 4.73 -10.00
N LEU A 437 17.74 4.38 -10.01
CA LEU A 437 18.22 3.29 -9.15
C LEU A 437 18.04 3.64 -7.66
N GLU A 438 18.14 2.65 -6.78
CA GLU A 438 18.15 2.86 -5.34
C GLU A 438 19.44 3.56 -4.88
N CYS A 439 19.33 4.79 -4.38
CA CYS A 439 20.43 5.49 -3.72
C CYS A 439 20.62 4.97 -2.29
N ARG A 440 21.68 4.19 -2.07
CA ARG A 440 21.93 3.49 -0.79
C ARG A 440 22.58 4.35 0.29
N ASP A 441 23.03 5.55 -0.05
CA ASP A 441 23.68 6.50 0.85
C ASP A 441 23.32 7.96 0.52
N ILE A 442 23.69 8.87 1.43
CA ILE A 442 23.43 10.31 1.30
C ILE A 442 24.14 10.91 0.07
N PRO A 443 25.46 10.70 -0.16
CA PRO A 443 26.14 11.29 -1.32
C PRO A 443 25.48 10.98 -2.67
N HIS A 444 25.11 9.72 -2.93
CA HIS A 444 24.45 9.35 -4.18
C HIS A 444 23.04 9.94 -4.28
N THR A 445 22.32 10.04 -3.16
CA THR A 445 21.01 10.71 -3.13
C THR A 445 21.14 12.17 -3.53
N LEU A 446 22.08 12.91 -2.93
CA LEU A 446 22.30 14.33 -3.23
C LEU A 446 22.85 14.55 -4.65
N GLN A 447 23.70 13.65 -5.15
CA GLN A 447 24.15 13.66 -6.54
C GLN A 447 22.95 13.60 -7.51
N MET A 448 21.99 12.72 -7.23
CA MET A 448 20.84 12.54 -8.10
C MET A 448 19.85 13.70 -8.01
N MET A 449 19.67 14.28 -6.82
CA MET A 449 18.95 15.56 -6.66
C MET A 449 19.59 16.70 -7.45
N LYS A 450 20.93 16.77 -7.47
CA LYS A 450 21.67 17.75 -8.27
C LYS A 450 21.39 17.58 -9.76
N LEU A 451 21.39 16.35 -10.27
CA LEU A 451 21.03 16.09 -11.68
C LEU A 451 19.60 16.54 -11.99
N PHE A 452 18.63 16.23 -11.13
CA PHE A 452 17.25 16.72 -11.30
C PHE A 452 17.17 18.25 -11.37
N LEU A 453 17.93 18.97 -10.53
CA LEU A 453 17.95 20.43 -10.50
C LEU A 453 18.63 21.04 -11.74
N GLU A 454 19.77 20.48 -12.16
CA GLU A 454 20.64 21.08 -13.18
C GLU A 454 20.27 20.65 -14.60
N GLU A 455 19.85 19.39 -14.80
CA GLU A 455 19.62 18.83 -16.13
C GLU A 455 18.13 18.74 -16.46
N LYS A 456 17.78 18.97 -17.73
CA LYS A 456 16.40 18.81 -18.22
C LYS A 456 16.07 17.35 -18.58
N THR A 457 17.06 16.65 -19.15
CA THR A 457 16.90 15.33 -19.76
C THR A 457 16.30 14.30 -18.81
N LEU A 458 16.85 14.16 -17.60
CA LEU A 458 16.41 13.13 -16.66
C LEU A 458 14.92 13.21 -16.30
N LEU A 459 14.43 14.41 -15.97
CA LEU A 459 13.01 14.62 -15.62
C LEU A 459 12.11 14.40 -16.84
N CYS A 460 12.48 14.96 -17.99
CA CYS A 460 11.70 14.88 -19.21
C CYS A 460 11.59 13.44 -19.72
N ASP A 461 12.69 12.69 -19.71
CA ASP A 461 12.73 11.28 -20.12
C ASP A 461 11.84 10.42 -19.21
N MET A 462 11.88 10.64 -17.89
CA MET A 462 10.97 9.95 -16.95
C MET A 462 9.51 10.28 -17.24
N CYS A 463 9.18 11.55 -17.50
CA CYS A 463 7.81 11.94 -17.87
C CYS A 463 7.36 11.27 -19.18
N ASP A 464 8.23 11.22 -20.19
CA ASP A 464 7.90 10.62 -21.48
C ASP A 464 7.74 9.09 -21.36
N ASN A 465 8.54 8.43 -20.52
CA ASN A 465 8.35 7.01 -20.20
C ASN A 465 7.06 6.75 -19.44
N ILE A 466 6.69 7.59 -18.47
CA ILE A 466 5.41 7.47 -17.75
C ILE A 466 4.23 7.54 -18.73
N VAL A 467 4.26 8.47 -19.70
CA VAL A 467 3.20 8.56 -20.72
C VAL A 467 3.15 7.29 -21.59
N LYS A 468 4.30 6.80 -22.07
CA LYS A 468 4.36 5.53 -22.84
C LYS A 468 3.88 4.33 -22.03
N ASN A 469 4.23 4.28 -20.74
CA ASN A 469 3.80 3.22 -19.83
C ASN A 469 2.28 3.26 -19.60
N LYS A 470 1.67 4.44 -19.58
CA LYS A 470 0.21 4.59 -19.60
C LYS A 470 -0.40 4.05 -20.89
N GLU A 471 0.15 4.38 -22.05
CA GLU A 471 -0.34 3.85 -23.34
C GLU A 471 -0.27 2.31 -23.38
N ALA A 472 0.74 1.72 -22.73
CA ALA A 472 0.87 0.28 -22.57
C ALA A 472 -0.07 -0.32 -21.49
N GLY A 473 -0.84 0.51 -20.78
CA GLY A 473 -1.77 0.09 -19.73
C GLY A 473 -1.11 -0.42 -18.44
N ILE A 474 0.14 0.00 -18.17
CA ILE A 474 0.91 -0.42 -16.98
C ILE A 474 0.25 0.09 -15.71
N TYR A 475 -0.37 1.28 -15.72
CA TYR A 475 -0.95 1.90 -14.54
C TYR A 475 -2.44 1.57 -14.32
N ASP A 476 -3.04 0.70 -15.13
CA ASP A 476 -4.47 0.36 -15.08
C ASP A 476 -4.80 -0.78 -14.09
N GLY A 477 -3.85 -1.15 -13.22
CA GLY A 477 -3.98 -2.33 -12.38
C GLY A 477 -5.19 -2.29 -11.46
N ALA A 478 -5.51 -1.12 -10.90
CA ALA A 478 -6.68 -0.98 -10.04
C ALA A 478 -8.00 -1.23 -10.81
N TYR A 479 -8.12 -0.69 -12.03
CA TYR A 479 -9.27 -0.95 -12.91
C TYR A 479 -9.41 -2.44 -13.22
N LYS A 480 -8.33 -3.06 -13.69
CA LYS A 480 -8.31 -4.47 -14.07
C LYS A 480 -8.65 -5.39 -12.89
N VAL A 481 -8.25 -5.03 -11.67
CA VAL A 481 -8.63 -5.75 -10.43
C VAL A 481 -10.14 -5.67 -10.19
N VAL A 482 -10.75 -4.49 -10.32
CA VAL A 482 -12.19 -4.30 -10.13
C VAL A 482 -12.98 -5.06 -11.19
N GLU A 483 -12.60 -4.93 -12.46
CA GLU A 483 -13.20 -5.66 -13.58
C GLU A 483 -13.12 -7.17 -13.36
N LEU A 484 -11.97 -7.67 -12.90
CA LEU A 484 -11.77 -9.09 -12.60
C LEU A 484 -12.73 -9.56 -11.49
N ALA A 485 -12.88 -8.78 -10.41
CA ALA A 485 -13.78 -9.10 -9.31
C ALA A 485 -15.25 -9.24 -9.78
N PHE A 486 -15.72 -8.35 -10.65
CA PHE A 486 -17.06 -8.43 -11.23
C PHE A 486 -17.20 -9.53 -12.30
N SER A 487 -16.13 -9.83 -13.04
CA SER A 487 -16.13 -10.93 -14.01
C SER A 487 -16.34 -12.29 -13.32
N MET A 488 -15.83 -12.48 -12.10
CA MET A 488 -16.08 -13.68 -11.29
C MET A 488 -17.57 -13.84 -10.98
N LYS A 489 -18.24 -12.73 -10.66
CA LYS A 489 -19.69 -12.71 -10.37
C LYS A 489 -20.51 -13.10 -11.60
N GLN A 490 -20.16 -12.56 -12.76
CA GLN A 490 -20.87 -12.82 -14.02
C GLN A 490 -20.69 -14.25 -14.54
N LYS A 491 -19.49 -14.83 -14.38
CA LYS A 491 -19.16 -16.16 -14.91
C LYS A 491 -19.85 -17.32 -14.18
N LYS A 492 -20.57 -17.09 -13.08
CA LYS A 492 -21.24 -18.12 -12.25
C LYS A 492 -20.43 -19.44 -12.20
N PHE A 493 -19.21 -19.37 -11.66
CA PHE A 493 -18.43 -20.57 -11.35
C PHE A 493 -19.16 -21.47 -10.35
#